data_AF-A0A2T8JET5-F1
#
_entry.id   AF-A0A2T8JET5-F1
#
_cell.length_a   1.000
_cell.length_b   1.000
_cell.length_c   1.000
_cell.angle_alpha   90.00
_cell.angle_beta   90.00
_cell.angle_gamma   90.00
#
_symmetry.space_group_name_H-M   'P 1'
#
loop_
_entity.id
_entity.type
_entity.pdbx_description
1 polymer ?
#
loop_
_entity_poly.entity_id
_entity_poly.type
_entity_poly.pdbx_seq_one_letter_code
_entity_poly.pdbx_strand_id
1 'polypeptide(L)'
;MATDPTSPAAAAAPRYSLPPVRLPAEDILFCVDVDLEASAEMKSAASAPSSGSASTASPPPPPQPGPRPVVRRMDAVRQALLLFVHSKLTMCPDHRFAFASIGETVSMVLIYCRSSTKPHHQWPVKPKNFTLDIIYLHDKPTADNCPQKVYDALVDALEHVSQYEGYILETGQGLARVLFRLMCILLSHPLQRCIQDDLDIPKQVAKKTLAVEAVQNEDGTPVSSQQ
;
A
#
# COMPACT_ATOMS: atom_id res chain seq x y z
N MET A 1 -17.32 34.59 -54.32
CA MET A 1 -17.99 35.15 -53.13
C MET A 1 -19.12 34.19 -52.78
N ALA A 2 -19.23 33.58 -51.60
CA ALA A 2 -18.55 33.73 -50.32
C ALA A 2 -18.42 32.34 -49.67
N THR A 3 -17.31 32.13 -48.95
CA THR A 3 -17.00 30.91 -48.19
C THR A 3 -17.57 31.01 -46.79
N ASP A 4 -18.30 29.98 -46.35
CA ASP A 4 -18.77 29.82 -44.97
C ASP A 4 -17.59 29.60 -44.01
N PRO A 5 -17.54 30.25 -42.83
CA PRO A 5 -16.52 29.96 -41.83
C PRO A 5 -16.94 28.73 -41.00
N THR A 6 -16.19 27.64 -41.17
CA THR A 6 -16.20 26.48 -40.28
C THR A 6 -15.96 26.91 -38.83
N SER A 7 -16.98 26.71 -37.98
CA SER A 7 -16.90 26.91 -36.53
C SER A 7 -15.82 26.00 -35.94
N PRO A 8 -14.88 26.52 -35.12
CA PRO A 8 -13.91 25.67 -34.45
C PRO A 8 -14.65 24.81 -33.42
N ALA A 9 -14.49 23.49 -33.53
CA ALA A 9 -15.00 22.52 -32.58
C ALA A 9 -14.49 22.87 -31.18
N ALA A 10 -15.42 23.22 -30.28
CA ALA A 10 -15.12 23.41 -28.87
C ALA A 10 -14.52 22.11 -28.32
N ALA A 11 -13.24 22.16 -27.95
CA ALA A 11 -12.57 21.06 -27.28
C ALA A 11 -13.42 20.67 -26.06
N ALA A 12 -13.89 19.41 -26.04
CA ALA A 12 -14.72 18.91 -24.96
C ALA A 12 -13.98 19.10 -23.63
N ALA A 13 -14.60 19.84 -22.72
CA ALA A 13 -14.06 20.06 -21.38
C ALA A 13 -13.78 18.69 -20.71
N PRO A 14 -12.69 18.57 -19.94
CA PRO A 14 -12.37 17.33 -19.25
C PRO A 14 -13.58 16.93 -18.39
N ARG A 15 -14.05 15.69 -18.55
CA ARG A 15 -15.25 15.13 -17.88
C ARG A 15 -15.17 15.16 -16.35
N TYR A 16 -14.00 15.48 -15.81
CA TYR A 16 -13.73 15.60 -14.40
C TYR A 16 -12.79 16.81 -14.24
N SER A 17 -13.29 17.86 -13.61
CA SER A 17 -12.51 19.01 -13.15
C SER A 17 -12.66 19.05 -11.64
N LEU A 18 -11.60 18.72 -10.92
CA LEU A 18 -11.55 18.97 -9.48
C LEU A 18 -10.99 20.39 -9.29
N PRO A 19 -11.67 21.26 -8.53
CA PRO A 19 -11.11 22.55 -8.20
C PRO A 19 -9.78 22.35 -7.44
N PRO A 20 -8.71 23.09 -7.78
CA PRO A 20 -7.46 23.00 -7.05
C PRO A 20 -7.70 23.42 -5.59
N VAL A 21 -7.57 22.46 -4.68
CA VAL A 21 -7.63 22.68 -3.22
C VAL A 21 -6.21 22.67 -2.69
N ARG A 22 -5.82 23.73 -1.96
CA ARG A 22 -4.59 23.71 -1.17
C ARG A 22 -4.89 23.17 0.21
N LEU A 23 -4.34 22.00 0.50
CA LEU A 23 -4.36 21.43 1.84
C LEU A 23 -3.26 22.08 2.68
N PRO A 24 -3.45 22.20 4.01
CA PRO A 24 -2.40 22.67 4.89
C PRO A 24 -1.18 21.75 4.84
N ALA A 25 0.00 22.30 5.11
CA ALA A 25 1.20 21.49 5.27
C ALA A 25 1.11 20.69 6.58
N GLU A 26 1.55 19.43 6.53
CA GLU A 26 1.61 18.52 7.67
C GLU A 26 3.05 18.27 8.13
N ASP A 27 3.25 18.19 9.45
CA ASP A 27 4.45 17.66 10.06
C ASP A 27 4.29 16.15 10.25
N ILE A 28 5.06 15.36 9.51
CA ILE A 28 4.95 13.90 9.53
C ILE A 28 6.04 13.30 10.44
N LEU A 29 5.62 12.63 11.50
CA LEU A 29 6.50 11.91 12.43
C LEU A 29 6.44 10.41 12.15
N PHE A 30 7.61 9.81 11.89
CA PHE A 30 7.75 8.36 11.78
C PHE A 30 8.22 7.77 13.10
N CYS A 31 7.40 6.87 13.66
CA CYS A 31 7.78 6.06 14.81
C CYS A 31 7.99 4.63 14.33
N VAL A 32 9.24 4.17 14.30
CA VAL A 32 9.59 2.80 13.87
C VAL A 32 10.00 2.00 15.09
N ASP A 33 9.31 0.89 15.34
CA ASP A 33 9.69 -0.07 16.37
C ASP A 33 10.93 -0.86 15.92
N VAL A 34 12.02 -0.75 16.69
CA VAL A 34 13.34 -1.34 16.39
C VAL A 34 13.64 -2.49 17.36
N ASP A 35 12.71 -3.44 17.48
CA ASP A 35 12.94 -4.64 18.29
C ASP A 35 13.62 -5.77 17.49
N LEU A 36 13.99 -6.86 18.16
CA LEU A 36 14.50 -8.08 17.53
C LEU A 36 13.51 -8.61 16.47
N GLU A 37 12.20 -8.49 16.70
CA GLU A 37 11.16 -8.84 15.72
C GLU A 37 11.23 -7.98 14.44
N ALA A 38 11.82 -6.78 14.48
CA ALA A 38 12.05 -5.95 13.28
C ALA A 38 13.23 -6.43 12.41
N SER A 39 14.05 -7.37 12.92
CA SER A 39 15.16 -7.99 12.17
C SER A 39 14.75 -9.25 11.42
N ALA A 40 13.54 -9.75 11.64
CA ALA A 40 13.06 -10.95 11.00
C ALA A 40 12.91 -10.79 9.48
N GLU A 41 13.04 -11.91 8.79
CA GLU A 41 13.02 -11.96 7.33
C GLU A 41 11.61 -11.72 6.80
N MET A 42 11.52 -11.01 5.69
CA MET A 42 10.30 -10.90 4.91
C MET A 42 10.29 -11.95 3.81
N LYS A 43 9.09 -12.44 3.46
CA LYS A 43 8.95 -13.42 2.39
C LYS A 43 9.40 -12.82 1.06
N SER A 44 10.28 -13.52 0.34
CA SER A 44 10.72 -13.10 -1.00
C SER A 44 9.63 -13.40 -2.04
N ALA A 45 9.45 -12.52 -3.02
CA ALA A 45 8.40 -12.65 -4.05
C ALA A 45 8.51 -13.93 -4.90
N ALA A 46 9.63 -14.65 -4.84
CA ALA A 46 9.87 -15.90 -5.55
C ALA A 46 9.37 -17.16 -4.84
N SER A 47 8.80 -17.02 -3.62
CA SER A 47 8.24 -18.14 -2.84
C SER A 47 6.72 -18.23 -2.91
N ALA A 48 6.09 -17.55 -3.88
CA ALA A 48 4.73 -17.85 -4.29
C ALA A 48 4.74 -19.18 -5.06
N PRO A 49 3.91 -20.18 -4.69
CA PRO A 49 3.87 -21.43 -5.44
C PRO A 49 3.32 -21.12 -6.83
N SER A 50 4.18 -21.23 -7.84
CA SER A 50 3.73 -21.35 -9.23
C SER A 50 2.98 -22.67 -9.33
N SER A 51 1.66 -22.59 -9.45
CA SER A 51 0.78 -23.71 -9.73
C SER A 51 1.15 -24.35 -11.09
N GLY A 52 1.63 -25.60 -11.05
CA GLY A 52 1.35 -26.63 -12.04
C GLY A 52 2.22 -26.72 -13.30
N SER A 53 3.01 -27.80 -13.39
CA SER A 53 2.86 -28.93 -14.33
C SER A 53 4.21 -29.49 -14.77
N ALA A 54 4.32 -30.82 -14.74
CA ALA A 54 5.51 -31.58 -15.07
C ALA A 54 5.58 -31.97 -16.56
N SER A 55 6.81 -32.21 -17.02
CA SER A 55 7.22 -32.82 -18.31
C SER A 55 7.22 -31.85 -19.51
N THR A 56 8.17 -31.81 -20.45
CA THR A 56 9.31 -32.66 -20.86
C THR A 56 10.39 -31.79 -21.54
N ALA A 57 11.67 -32.17 -21.38
CA ALA A 57 12.84 -31.88 -22.23
C ALA A 57 12.98 -30.48 -22.89
N SER A 58 13.82 -29.62 -22.31
CA SER A 58 14.37 -28.41 -22.93
C SER A 58 15.79 -28.13 -22.38
N PRO A 59 16.64 -27.36 -23.07
CA PRO A 59 18.09 -27.25 -22.81
C PRO A 59 18.40 -26.67 -21.42
N PRO A 60 19.64 -26.81 -20.91
CA PRO A 60 20.00 -26.40 -19.56
C PRO A 60 19.64 -24.91 -19.33
N PRO A 61 19.04 -24.58 -18.17
CA PRO A 61 18.68 -23.20 -17.86
C PRO A 61 19.95 -22.33 -17.79
N PRO A 62 19.87 -21.04 -18.15
CA PRO A 62 20.97 -20.09 -17.96
C PRO A 62 21.39 -20.07 -16.47
N PRO A 63 22.65 -19.68 -16.16
CA PRO A 63 23.15 -19.66 -14.80
C PRO A 63 22.17 -18.91 -13.90
N GLN A 64 21.62 -19.62 -12.91
CA GLN A 64 20.73 -19.03 -11.92
C GLN A 64 21.47 -17.85 -11.27
N PRO A 65 20.83 -16.67 -11.12
CA PRO A 65 21.42 -15.60 -10.36
C PRO A 65 21.67 -16.14 -8.95
N GLY A 66 22.86 -15.86 -8.40
CA GLY A 66 23.26 -16.30 -7.07
C GLY A 66 22.24 -15.93 -5.99
N PRO A 67 22.38 -16.46 -4.76
CA PRO A 67 21.39 -16.29 -3.70
C PRO A 67 20.97 -14.82 -3.58
N ARG A 68 19.70 -14.55 -3.89
CA ARG A 68 19.16 -13.19 -3.82
C ARG A 68 19.25 -12.70 -2.38
N PRO A 69 19.57 -11.41 -2.15
CA PRO A 69 19.71 -10.88 -0.80
C PRO A 69 18.44 -11.13 0.00
N VAL A 70 18.60 -11.69 1.19
CA VAL A 70 17.52 -11.79 2.17
C VAL A 70 17.09 -10.37 2.54
N VAL A 71 15.80 -10.08 2.41
CA VAL A 71 15.24 -8.77 2.77
C VAL A 71 14.72 -8.88 4.21
N ARG A 72 15.34 -8.15 5.13
CA ARG A 72 14.83 -8.03 6.51
C ARG A 72 13.74 -6.96 6.57
N ARG A 73 12.85 -7.04 7.56
CA ARG A 73 11.77 -6.04 7.72
C ARG A 73 12.32 -4.63 7.81
N MET A 74 13.38 -4.42 8.60
CA MET A 74 14.04 -3.11 8.73
C MET A 74 14.58 -2.57 7.39
N ASP A 75 15.12 -3.43 6.52
CA ASP A 75 15.61 -3.01 5.20
C ASP A 75 14.45 -2.54 4.31
N ALA A 76 13.34 -3.28 4.35
CA ALA A 76 12.12 -2.90 3.63
C ALA A 76 11.51 -1.60 4.18
N VAL A 77 11.47 -1.44 5.51
CA VAL A 77 10.99 -0.23 6.18
C VAL A 77 11.82 0.99 5.77
N ARG A 78 13.16 0.89 5.80
CA ARG A 78 14.05 1.98 5.36
C ARG A 78 13.78 2.41 3.92
N GLN A 79 13.65 1.44 3.01
CA GLN A 79 13.34 1.71 1.60
C GLN A 79 11.95 2.34 1.44
N ALA A 80 10.97 1.88 2.21
CA ALA A 80 9.61 2.39 2.14
C ALA A 80 9.50 3.83 2.68
N LEU A 81 10.23 4.15 3.76
CA LEU A 81 10.35 5.51 4.28
C LEU A 81 10.98 6.45 3.26
N LEU A 82 12.08 6.05 2.63
CA LEU A 82 12.73 6.86 1.59
C LEU A 82 11.78 7.16 0.42
N LEU A 83 11.06 6.13 -0.07
CA LEU A 83 10.06 6.29 -1.13
C LEU A 83 8.94 7.24 -0.69
N PHE A 84 8.45 7.09 0.53
CA PHE A 84 7.38 7.93 1.06
C PHE A 84 7.80 9.39 1.16
N VAL A 85 8.94 9.67 1.80
CA VAL A 85 9.46 11.03 2.00
C VAL A 85 9.66 11.72 0.66
N HIS A 86 10.30 11.02 -0.29
CA HIS A 86 10.49 11.55 -1.63
C HIS A 86 9.16 11.88 -2.31
N SER A 87 8.19 10.95 -2.25
CA SER A 87 6.88 11.15 -2.86
C SER A 87 6.13 12.35 -2.26
N LYS A 88 6.10 12.47 -0.93
CA LYS A 88 5.45 13.61 -0.25
C LYS A 88 6.12 14.94 -0.58
N LEU A 89 7.46 14.99 -0.70
CA LEU A 89 8.18 16.20 -1.12
C LEU A 89 7.89 16.58 -2.57
N THR A 90 7.70 15.60 -3.46
CA THR A 90 7.29 15.90 -4.86
C THR A 90 5.87 16.45 -4.96
N MET A 91 4.98 16.11 -4.01
CA MET A 91 3.62 16.65 -3.96
C MET A 91 3.56 18.07 -3.39
N CYS A 92 4.30 18.31 -2.30
CA CYS A 92 4.46 19.64 -1.70
C CYS A 92 5.86 19.76 -1.10
N PRO A 93 6.69 20.72 -1.54
CA PRO A 93 8.06 20.87 -1.04
C PRO A 93 8.12 21.40 0.40
N ASP A 94 7.02 21.97 0.91
CA ASP A 94 6.94 22.54 2.26
C ASP A 94 6.63 21.49 3.35
N HIS A 95 6.39 20.23 2.97
CA HIS A 95 6.26 19.14 3.95
C HIS A 95 7.54 18.99 4.75
N ARG A 96 7.42 19.02 6.08
CA ARG A 96 8.55 18.82 6.98
C ARG A 96 8.48 17.42 7.57
N PHE A 97 9.61 16.73 7.48
CA PHE A 97 9.78 15.42 8.11
C PHE A 97 10.64 15.64 9.33
N ALA A 98 10.12 15.23 10.48
CA ALA A 98 10.87 15.31 11.71
C ALA A 98 11.19 13.90 12.20
N PHE A 99 12.46 13.70 12.58
CA PHE A 99 12.76 12.85 13.72
C PHE A 99 12.71 13.77 14.94
N ALA A 100 11.47 14.06 15.36
CA ALA A 100 11.03 15.01 16.39
C ALA A 100 11.48 16.49 16.25
N SER A 101 10.50 17.32 15.88
CA SER A 101 10.32 18.77 16.13
C SER A 101 8.88 19.11 15.69
N ILE A 102 8.12 19.83 16.51
CA ILE A 102 6.63 19.90 16.46
C ILE A 102 6.15 21.26 15.90
N GLY A 103 5.22 21.27 14.93
CA GLY A 103 4.49 22.46 14.43
C GLY A 103 2.96 22.31 14.47
N GLU A 104 2.22 22.92 13.54
CA GLU A 104 0.77 23.24 13.67
C GLU A 104 -0.21 22.08 13.37
N THR A 105 0.16 21.13 12.50
CA THR A 105 -0.61 19.90 12.24
C THR A 105 0.32 18.71 12.21
N VAL A 106 -0.01 17.64 12.93
CA VAL A 106 0.90 16.51 13.16
C VAL A 106 0.25 15.20 12.72
N SER A 107 0.89 14.53 11.77
CA SER A 107 0.53 13.17 11.34
C SER A 107 1.60 12.21 11.84
N MET A 108 1.23 11.24 12.68
CA MET A 108 2.15 10.22 13.16
C MET A 108 1.91 8.91 12.43
N VAL A 109 2.94 8.38 11.76
CA VAL A 109 2.91 7.03 11.18
C VAL A 109 3.73 6.10 12.08
N LEU A 110 3.04 5.21 12.79
CA LEU A 110 3.64 4.19 13.65
C LEU A 110 3.81 2.89 12.86
N ILE A 111 5.06 2.45 12.69
CA ILE A 111 5.38 1.11 12.17
C ILE A 111 5.73 0.23 13.37
N TYR A 112 4.77 -0.59 13.80
CA TYR A 112 4.92 -1.47 14.96
C TYR A 112 5.22 -2.91 14.53
N CYS A 113 6.25 -3.53 15.11
CA CYS A 113 6.76 -4.82 14.66
C CYS A 113 6.65 -5.94 15.70
N ARG A 114 6.32 -5.62 16.97
CA ARG A 114 6.18 -6.61 18.04
C ARG A 114 4.83 -7.31 18.01
N SER A 115 4.85 -8.63 18.08
CA SER A 115 3.67 -9.48 18.20
C SER A 115 3.50 -10.08 19.60
N SER A 116 4.53 -9.99 20.43
CA SER A 116 4.59 -10.57 21.78
C SER A 116 4.11 -9.64 22.90
N THR A 117 4.25 -8.34 22.71
CA THR A 117 4.05 -7.32 23.76
C THR A 117 3.09 -6.25 23.28
N LYS A 118 2.17 -5.82 24.15
CA LYS A 118 1.27 -4.69 23.86
C LYS A 118 2.04 -3.37 23.89
N PRO A 119 1.73 -2.41 23.01
CA PRO A 119 2.27 -1.07 23.12
C PRO A 119 1.79 -0.42 24.42
N HIS A 120 2.71 0.07 25.25
CA HIS A 120 2.38 0.94 26.37
C HIS A 120 2.45 2.39 25.89
N HIS A 121 1.38 3.15 26.10
CA HIS A 121 1.28 4.53 25.65
C HIS A 121 0.65 5.39 26.74
N GLN A 122 1.13 6.63 26.85
CA GLN A 122 0.54 7.64 27.71
C GLN A 122 0.30 8.88 26.86
N TRP A 123 -0.92 9.02 26.37
CA TRP A 123 -1.26 10.11 25.47
C TRP A 123 -1.64 11.36 26.25
N PRO A 124 -1.06 12.53 25.91
CA PRO A 124 -1.58 13.80 26.39
C PRO A 124 -3.02 13.96 25.91
N VAL A 125 -3.89 14.54 26.75
CA VAL A 125 -5.32 14.62 26.46
C VAL A 125 -5.59 15.48 25.22
N LYS A 126 -6.12 14.86 24.15
CA LYS A 126 -6.73 15.47 22.95
C LYS A 126 -5.92 16.61 22.29
N PRO A 127 -4.76 16.31 21.67
CA PRO A 127 -4.11 17.27 20.79
C PRO A 127 -5.04 17.62 19.62
N LYS A 128 -5.21 18.93 19.35
CA LYS A 128 -5.90 19.38 18.13
C LYS A 128 -4.99 19.15 16.93
N ASN A 129 -5.57 18.80 15.79
CA ASN A 129 -4.95 18.53 14.50
C ASN A 129 -3.93 17.37 14.51
N PHE A 130 -4.19 16.34 15.32
CA PHE A 130 -3.38 15.13 15.36
C PHE A 130 -4.05 13.98 14.61
N THR A 131 -3.30 13.30 13.77
CA THR A 131 -3.73 12.04 13.13
C THR A 131 -2.73 10.95 13.46
N LEU A 132 -3.22 9.78 13.88
CA LEU A 132 -2.39 8.58 14.02
C LEU A 132 -2.71 7.63 12.86
N ASP A 133 -1.67 7.11 12.21
CA ASP A 133 -1.73 5.99 11.29
C ASP A 133 -0.81 4.88 11.78
N ILE A 134 -1.25 3.63 11.64
CA ILE A 134 -0.53 2.47 12.17
C ILE A 134 -0.32 1.48 11.03
N ILE A 135 0.93 1.07 10.83
CA ILE A 135 1.28 -0.12 10.07
C ILE A 135 1.74 -1.19 11.05
N TYR A 136 0.94 -2.25 11.19
CA TYR A 136 1.24 -3.37 12.08
C TYR A 136 1.86 -4.54 11.31
N LEU A 137 3.15 -4.77 11.55
CA LEU A 137 3.89 -5.91 11.02
C LEU A 137 3.94 -7.00 12.08
N HIS A 138 3.42 -8.18 11.77
CA HIS A 138 3.34 -9.25 12.77
C HIS A 138 3.68 -10.63 12.21
N ASP A 139 3.91 -11.55 13.13
CA ASP A 139 4.05 -12.97 12.86
C ASP A 139 2.75 -13.70 13.06
N LYS A 140 2.62 -14.86 12.42
CA LYS A 140 1.47 -15.73 12.65
C LYS A 140 1.36 -16.02 14.15
N PRO A 141 0.13 -16.15 14.68
CA PRO A 141 -0.07 -16.54 16.07
C PRO A 141 0.69 -17.83 16.41
N THR A 142 1.45 -17.81 17.50
CA THR A 142 2.19 -18.93 18.10
C THR A 142 1.90 -18.95 19.61
N ALA A 143 2.41 -19.95 20.33
CA ALA A 143 2.26 -20.01 21.78
C ALA A 143 2.96 -18.86 22.52
N ASP A 144 3.99 -18.28 21.90
CA ASP A 144 4.86 -17.26 22.50
C ASP A 144 4.49 -15.82 22.10
N ASN A 145 3.44 -15.64 21.29
CA ASN A 145 2.98 -14.32 20.85
C ASN A 145 1.46 -14.14 20.99
N CYS A 146 1.00 -12.90 20.86
CA CYS A 146 -0.41 -12.57 20.97
C CYS A 146 -0.84 -11.43 20.02
N PRO A 147 -0.66 -11.59 18.69
CA PRO A 147 -0.85 -10.51 17.72
C PRO A 147 -2.25 -9.91 17.75
N GLN A 148 -3.30 -10.68 18.05
CA GLN A 148 -4.66 -10.15 18.20
C GLN A 148 -4.75 -9.15 19.37
N LYS A 149 -4.19 -9.51 20.54
CA LYS A 149 -4.21 -8.64 21.71
C LYS A 149 -3.40 -7.36 21.50
N VAL A 150 -2.39 -7.42 20.64
CA VAL A 150 -1.60 -6.26 20.21
C VAL A 150 -2.42 -5.40 19.25
N TYR A 151 -3.03 -6.01 18.24
CA TYR A 151 -3.91 -5.33 17.30
C TYR A 151 -5.03 -4.57 18.03
N ASP A 152 -5.74 -5.23 18.94
CA ASP A 152 -6.82 -4.63 19.73
C ASP A 152 -6.33 -3.38 20.51
N ALA A 153 -5.11 -3.44 21.06
CA ALA A 153 -4.52 -2.31 21.78
C ALA A 153 -4.08 -1.16 20.85
N LEU A 154 -3.71 -1.45 19.61
CA LEU A 154 -3.39 -0.45 18.59
C LEU A 154 -4.66 0.24 18.09
N VAL A 155 -5.75 -0.50 17.88
CA VAL A 155 -7.07 0.04 17.54
C VAL A 155 -7.56 0.98 18.64
N ASP A 156 -7.49 0.53 19.90
CA ASP A 156 -7.86 1.34 21.06
C ASP A 156 -7.05 2.65 21.10
N ALA A 157 -5.73 2.58 20.90
CA ALA A 157 -4.89 3.78 20.83
C ALA A 157 -5.33 4.73 19.70
N LEU A 158 -5.59 4.21 18.51
CA LEU A 158 -6.00 4.96 17.33
C LEU A 158 -7.30 5.75 17.57
N GLU A 159 -8.32 5.08 18.11
CA GLU A 159 -9.62 5.66 18.42
C GLU A 159 -9.53 6.79 19.46
N HIS A 160 -8.61 6.68 20.42
CA HIS A 160 -8.48 7.64 21.50
C HIS A 160 -7.71 8.92 21.12
N VAL A 161 -6.75 8.84 20.21
CA VAL A 161 -5.82 9.95 19.94
C VAL A 161 -6.09 10.70 18.66
N SER A 162 -6.59 10.01 17.64
CA SER A 162 -6.70 10.58 16.30
C SER A 162 -7.92 11.51 16.25
N GLN A 163 -7.69 12.78 15.91
CA GLN A 163 -8.80 13.71 15.68
C GLN A 163 -9.48 13.42 14.34
N TYR A 164 -8.70 13.08 13.32
CA TYR A 164 -9.18 12.69 12.01
C TYR A 164 -9.18 11.17 11.89
N GLU A 165 -9.89 10.64 10.89
CA GLU A 165 -9.92 9.20 10.62
C GLU A 165 -8.49 8.67 10.43
N GLY A 166 -8.02 7.88 11.40
CA GLY A 166 -6.72 7.23 11.37
C GLY A 166 -6.80 5.88 10.67
N TYR A 167 -5.74 5.46 9.98
CA TYR A 167 -5.70 4.16 9.33
C TYR A 167 -4.92 3.14 10.16
N ILE A 168 -5.41 1.89 10.19
CA ILE A 168 -4.69 0.74 10.74
C ILE A 168 -4.54 -0.31 9.64
N LEU A 169 -3.30 -0.46 9.18
CA LEU A 169 -2.92 -1.35 8.08
C LEU A 169 -2.07 -2.49 8.63
N GLU A 170 -2.50 -3.72 8.46
CA GLU A 170 -1.74 -4.88 8.94
C GLU A 170 -1.15 -5.73 7.81
N THR A 171 -0.02 -6.37 8.10
CA THR A 171 0.51 -7.44 7.23
C THR A 171 1.33 -8.45 8.04
N GLY A 172 0.92 -9.73 7.96
CA GLY A 172 1.63 -10.84 8.58
C GLY A 172 2.70 -11.45 7.67
N GLN A 173 3.97 -11.55 8.11
CA GLN A 173 5.10 -12.23 7.40
C GLN A 173 5.16 -11.92 5.87
N GLY A 174 4.68 -10.75 5.47
CA GLY A 174 4.30 -10.43 4.10
C GLY A 174 5.47 -10.15 3.17
N LEU A 175 5.18 -10.07 1.87
CA LEU A 175 6.15 -9.60 0.88
C LEU A 175 6.47 -8.12 1.14
N ALA A 176 7.73 -7.70 0.97
CA ALA A 176 8.11 -6.27 1.06
C ALA A 176 7.24 -5.37 0.15
N ARG A 177 6.76 -5.91 -0.98
CA ARG A 177 5.84 -5.21 -1.89
C ARG A 177 4.50 -4.82 -1.23
N VAL A 178 4.02 -5.62 -0.28
CA VAL A 178 2.80 -5.28 0.48
C VAL A 178 3.07 -4.07 1.35
N LEU A 179 4.20 -4.05 2.09
CA LEU A 179 4.59 -2.89 2.89
C LEU A 179 4.70 -1.61 2.04
N PHE A 180 5.33 -1.68 0.87
CA PHE A 180 5.38 -0.52 -0.04
C PHE A 180 3.99 -0.05 -0.44
N ARG A 181 3.07 -0.98 -0.75
CA ARG A 181 1.67 -0.62 -1.05
C ARG A 181 1.00 0.05 0.14
N LEU A 182 1.16 -0.47 1.35
CA LEU A 182 0.58 0.14 2.57
C LEU A 182 1.11 1.56 2.80
N MET A 183 2.41 1.77 2.64
CA MET A 183 3.01 3.10 2.73
C MET A 183 2.46 4.07 1.67
N CYS A 184 2.19 3.59 0.46
CA CYS A 184 1.56 4.41 -0.58
C CYS A 184 0.13 4.83 -0.24
N ILE A 185 -0.61 4.03 0.53
CA ILE A 185 -1.97 4.39 0.98
C ILE A 185 -1.92 5.63 1.87
N LEU A 186 -0.90 5.73 2.72
CA LEU A 186 -0.69 6.84 3.65
C LEU A 186 -0.16 8.12 2.98
N LEU A 187 0.05 8.14 1.66
CA LEU A 187 0.48 9.34 0.94
C LEU A 187 -0.61 10.41 0.85
N SER A 188 -1.88 10.02 0.96
CA SER A 188 -3.00 10.98 0.94
C SER A 188 -3.03 11.79 2.23
N HIS A 189 -3.24 13.11 2.12
CA HIS A 189 -3.38 13.98 3.28
C HIS A 189 -4.60 13.55 4.14
N PRO A 190 -4.53 13.61 5.48
CA PRO A 190 -5.63 13.18 6.36
C PRO A 190 -6.98 13.83 6.07
N LEU A 191 -6.99 15.13 5.73
CA LEU A 191 -8.22 15.85 5.32
C LEU A 191 -8.77 15.50 3.93
N GLN A 192 -8.02 14.77 3.11
CA GLN A 192 -8.42 14.43 1.74
C GLN A 192 -8.82 12.96 1.58
N ARG A 193 -8.24 12.07 2.38
CA ARG A 193 -8.52 10.64 2.27
C ARG A 193 -9.93 10.31 2.74
N CYS A 194 -10.54 9.30 2.13
CA CYS A 194 -11.82 8.74 2.58
C CYS A 194 -11.62 7.89 3.84
N ILE A 195 -12.71 7.36 4.40
CA ILE A 195 -12.60 6.36 5.46
C ILE A 195 -11.94 5.08 4.93
N GLN A 196 -11.26 4.33 5.79
CA GLN A 196 -10.45 3.18 5.35
C GLN A 196 -11.30 2.12 4.62
N ASP A 197 -12.55 1.92 5.03
CA ASP A 197 -13.48 0.95 4.44
C ASP A 197 -13.89 1.29 2.99
N ASP A 198 -13.80 2.56 2.60
CA ASP A 198 -14.17 3.04 1.26
C ASP A 198 -12.99 3.07 0.27
N LEU A 199 -11.80 2.61 0.69
CA LEU A 199 -10.61 2.59 -0.16
C LEU A 199 -10.70 1.57 -1.31
N ASP A 200 -11.13 2.02 -2.48
CA ASP A 200 -11.08 1.23 -3.71
C ASP A 200 -9.75 1.45 -4.47
N ILE A 201 -8.72 0.66 -4.12
CA ILE A 201 -7.44 0.68 -4.83
C ILE A 201 -7.52 -0.30 -6.01
N PRO A 202 -7.42 0.17 -7.27
CA PRO A 202 -7.53 -0.68 -8.45
C PRO A 202 -6.54 -1.85 -8.39
N LYS A 203 -7.03 -3.08 -8.62
CA LYS A 203 -6.18 -4.28 -8.69
C LYS A 203 -5.23 -4.20 -9.90
N GLN A 204 -4.07 -4.84 -9.80
CA GLN A 204 -3.02 -4.76 -10.82
C GLN A 204 -3.54 -5.09 -12.24
N VAL A 205 -3.31 -4.16 -13.17
CA VAL A 205 -3.72 -4.26 -14.59
C VAL A 205 -3.12 -5.49 -15.29
N ALA A 206 -1.99 -6.00 -14.80
CA ALA A 206 -1.24 -7.12 -15.38
C ALA A 206 -1.99 -8.47 -15.42
N LYS A 207 -3.12 -8.63 -14.72
CA LYS A 207 -3.92 -9.86 -14.78
C LYS A 207 -5.02 -9.84 -15.85
N LYS A 208 -5.16 -8.74 -16.60
CA LYS A 208 -6.23 -8.57 -17.61
C LYS A 208 -5.83 -9.01 -19.02
N THR A 209 -4.56 -9.33 -19.27
CA THR A 209 -4.07 -9.66 -20.63
C THR A 209 -4.19 -11.14 -21.02
N LEU A 210 -4.56 -12.06 -20.11
CA LEU A 210 -4.61 -13.51 -20.41
C LEU A 210 -6.02 -14.12 -20.43
N ALA A 211 -7.09 -13.31 -20.44
CA ALA A 211 -8.47 -13.81 -20.40
C ALA A 211 -9.29 -13.56 -21.67
N VAL A 212 -8.72 -12.92 -22.71
CA VAL A 212 -9.50 -12.51 -23.90
C VAL A 212 -9.35 -13.46 -25.11
N GLU A 213 -8.43 -14.43 -25.10
CA GLU A 213 -8.21 -15.33 -26.25
C GLU A 213 -8.77 -16.76 -26.10
N ALA A 214 -9.70 -17.00 -25.18
CA ALA A 214 -10.26 -18.36 -24.96
C ALA A 214 -11.77 -18.48 -25.21
N VAL A 215 -12.39 -17.58 -25.97
CA VAL A 215 -13.80 -17.70 -26.37
C VAL A 215 -13.96 -17.33 -27.85
N GLN A 216 -13.57 -18.25 -28.73
CA GLN A 216 -14.07 -18.32 -30.11
C GLN A 216 -13.60 -19.64 -30.74
N ASN A 217 -14.23 -20.76 -30.36
CA ASN A 217 -14.31 -21.91 -31.25
C ASN A 217 -15.42 -22.88 -30.79
N GLU A 218 -16.68 -22.50 -30.98
CA GLU A 218 -17.78 -23.47 -31.07
C GLU A 218 -18.78 -22.96 -32.10
N ASP A 219 -18.56 -23.31 -33.37
CA ASP A 219 -19.67 -23.51 -34.30
C ASP A 219 -19.27 -24.54 -35.37
N GLY A 220 -19.93 -25.68 -35.34
CA GLY A 220 -19.61 -26.84 -36.17
C GLY A 220 -20.71 -27.89 -36.05
N THR A 221 -21.94 -27.51 -36.39
CA THR A 221 -23.08 -28.41 -36.52
C THR A 221 -22.92 -29.32 -37.76
N PRO A 222 -23.00 -30.66 -37.64
CA PRO A 222 -23.05 -31.53 -38.81
C PRO A 222 -24.49 -31.65 -39.32
N VAL A 223 -24.78 -31.07 -40.49
CA VAL A 223 -26.00 -31.33 -41.25
C VAL A 223 -25.88 -32.69 -41.93
N SER A 224 -26.76 -33.61 -41.53
CA SER A 224 -27.04 -34.85 -42.24
C SER A 224 -27.99 -34.56 -43.39
N SER A 225 -27.57 -34.84 -44.63
CA SER A 225 -28.45 -34.90 -45.79
C SER A 225 -28.20 -36.19 -46.55
N GLN A 226 -29.23 -37.03 -46.55
CA GLN A 226 -29.43 -38.14 -47.48
C GLN A 226 -29.41 -37.61 -48.93
N GLN A 227 -28.67 -38.28 -49.82
CA GLN A 227 -29.24 -39.04 -50.93
C GLN A 227 -28.20 -39.97 -51.55
#